data_AF-A0A9W8LT73-F1
#
_entry.id   AF-A0A9W8LT73-F1
#
_cell.length_a   1.000
_cell.length_b   1.000
_cell.length_c   1.000
_cell.angle_alpha   90.00
_cell.angle_beta   90.00
_cell.angle_gamma   90.00
#
_symmetry.space_group_name_H-M   'P 1'
#
loop_
_entity.id
_entity.type
_entity.pdbx_description
1 polymer ?
#
loop_
_entity_poly.entity_id
_entity_poly.type
_entity_poly.pdbx_seq_one_letter_code
_entity_poly.pdbx_strand_id
1 'polypeptide(L)'
;MSDEDFMLEDEEDFGFEYEEDEGSEEENGIENKYYNAKAHREDFATAKAEFEQIIAEDQQTGPGDWGFKATKQIIKLCLRERKLDEVLEFYDKMLDFVRNSLVARNYAEKSINNMLERVSSNTEDAFSREFYQRTLNVLKGSS
;
A
#
# COMPACT_ATOMS: atom_id res chain seq x y z
N MET A 1 23.64 -8.93 14.02
CA MET A 1 22.55 -8.78 13.03
C MET A 1 22.64 -7.33 12.63
N SER A 2 23.23 -7.07 11.46
CA SER A 2 23.76 -5.76 11.09
C SER A 2 22.66 -4.83 10.61
N ASP A 3 22.80 -3.54 10.92
CA ASP A 3 22.03 -2.36 10.46
C ASP A 3 21.82 -2.24 8.93
N GLU A 4 22.20 -3.25 8.14
CA GLU A 4 22.13 -3.26 6.68
C GLU A 4 20.75 -3.70 6.14
N ASP A 5 19.92 -4.34 6.98
CA ASP A 5 18.54 -4.72 6.62
C ASP A 5 17.53 -3.56 6.81
N PHE A 6 17.95 -2.47 7.48
CA PHE A 6 17.12 -1.27 7.70
C PHE A 6 17.18 -0.30 6.51
N MET A 7 18.21 -0.41 5.66
CA MET A 7 18.45 0.49 4.53
C MET A 7 17.74 0.04 3.24
N LEU A 8 17.32 -1.22 3.13
CA LEU A 8 16.73 -1.78 1.90
C LEU A 8 15.22 -1.49 1.76
N GLU A 9 14.54 -1.04 2.81
CA GLU A 9 13.10 -0.72 2.72
C GLU A 9 12.80 0.64 2.05
N ASP A 10 13.78 1.55 2.00
CA ASP A 10 13.59 2.93 1.51
C ASP A 10 13.98 3.09 0.02
N GLU A 11 14.69 2.12 -0.57
CA GLU A 11 15.07 2.17 -1.99
C GLU A 11 13.90 1.87 -2.95
N GLU A 12 12.81 1.25 -2.48
CA GLU A 12 11.61 1.03 -3.31
C GLU A 12 10.67 2.26 -3.38
N ASP A 13 10.77 3.20 -2.44
CA ASP A 13 9.96 4.43 -2.38
C ASP A 13 10.73 5.65 -2.88
N PHE A 14 12.02 5.51 -3.20
CA PHE A 14 12.86 6.50 -3.88
C PHE A 14 12.57 6.59 -5.40
N GLY A 15 11.34 6.28 -5.80
CA GLY A 15 10.81 6.75 -7.07
C GLY A 15 10.47 8.22 -6.89
N PHE A 16 11.33 9.10 -7.38
CA PHE A 16 11.09 10.54 -7.50
C PHE A 16 9.73 10.80 -8.19
N GLU A 17 8.63 10.84 -7.43
CA GLU A 17 7.41 11.57 -7.79
C GLU A 17 7.57 12.99 -7.24
N TYR A 18 8.45 13.77 -7.86
CA TYR A 18 8.20 15.19 -7.95
C TYR A 18 7.29 15.37 -9.17
N GLU A 19 6.03 14.96 -9.06
CA GLU A 19 5.00 15.67 -9.81
C GLU A 19 4.75 16.95 -9.01
N GLU A 20 5.38 18.03 -9.48
CA GLU A 20 5.02 19.40 -9.12
C GLU A 20 3.61 19.65 -9.70
N ASP A 21 2.61 18.91 -9.20
CA ASP A 21 1.21 19.17 -9.51
C ASP A 21 0.74 20.20 -8.50
N GLU A 22 0.29 21.35 -8.99
CA GLU A 22 -0.33 22.40 -8.19
C GLU A 22 -1.71 21.92 -7.72
N GLY A 23 -1.71 20.88 -6.89
CA GLY A 23 -2.88 20.27 -6.31
C GLY A 23 -3.64 21.29 -5.46
N SER A 24 -4.96 21.20 -5.51
CA SER A 24 -5.86 22.05 -4.73
C SER A 24 -5.51 22.01 -3.22
N GLU A 25 -5.87 23.05 -2.44
CA GLU A 25 -5.59 23.11 -0.99
C GLU A 25 -6.06 21.86 -0.21
N GLU A 26 -7.03 21.11 -0.73
CA GLU A 26 -7.54 19.84 -0.19
C GLU A 26 -6.60 18.65 -0.46
N GLU A 27 -5.92 18.63 -1.61
CA GLU A 27 -4.95 17.59 -2.00
C GLU A 27 -3.65 17.69 -1.19
N ASN A 28 -3.20 18.92 -0.93
CA ASN A 28 -2.13 19.20 0.04
C ASN A 28 -2.47 18.71 1.46
N GLY A 29 -3.76 18.57 1.79
CA GLY A 29 -4.22 18.10 3.09
C GLY A 29 -3.99 16.61 3.30
N ILE A 30 -4.34 15.77 2.32
CA ILE A 30 -4.17 14.32 2.39
C ILE A 30 -2.69 13.94 2.32
N GLU A 31 -1.93 14.61 1.46
CA GLU A 31 -0.47 14.42 1.37
C GLU A 31 0.21 14.65 2.73
N ASN A 32 -0.07 15.77 3.39
CA ASN A 32 0.52 16.09 4.67
C ASN A 32 0.15 15.07 5.76
N LYS A 33 -1.10 14.56 5.74
CA LYS A 33 -1.53 13.47 6.62
C LYS A 33 -0.74 12.18 6.35
N TYR A 34 -0.49 11.86 5.08
CA TYR A 34 0.27 10.66 4.70
C TYR A 34 1.70 10.68 5.23
N TYR A 35 2.41 11.80 5.09
CA TYR A 35 3.76 11.90 5.63
C TYR A 35 3.79 11.91 7.17
N ASN A 36 2.78 12.49 7.81
CA ASN A 36 2.62 12.41 9.26
C ASN A 36 2.45 10.94 9.71
N ALA A 37 1.57 10.19 9.05
CA ALA A 37 1.36 8.76 9.31
C ALA A 37 2.64 7.93 9.10
N LYS A 38 3.40 8.23 8.05
CA LYS A 38 4.68 7.58 7.77
C LYS A 38 5.71 7.84 8.88
N ALA A 39 5.70 9.02 9.49
CA ALA A 39 6.58 9.34 10.62
C ALA A 39 6.23 8.54 11.89
N HIS A 40 4.97 8.14 12.05
CA HIS A 40 4.51 7.32 13.17
C HIS A 40 4.64 5.80 12.94
N ARG A 41 5.30 5.34 11.86
CA ARG A 41 5.41 3.91 11.49
C ARG A 41 5.95 2.98 12.58
N GLU A 42 6.66 3.51 13.57
CA GLU A 42 7.16 2.73 14.71
C GLU A 42 6.04 2.35 15.69
N ASP A 43 4.98 3.16 15.77
CA ASP A 43 3.76 2.85 16.49
C ASP A 43 2.71 2.29 15.53
N PHE A 44 2.63 0.96 15.48
CA PHE A 44 1.70 0.25 14.61
C PHE A 44 0.25 0.76 14.75
N ALA A 45 -0.23 0.98 15.98
CA ALA A 45 -1.64 1.30 16.21
C ALA A 45 -1.96 2.71 15.71
N THR A 46 -1.08 3.66 16.02
CA THR A 46 -1.20 5.05 15.58
C THR A 46 -1.09 5.16 14.06
N ALA A 47 -0.01 4.62 13.47
CA ALA A 47 0.20 4.69 12.03
C ALA A 47 -0.93 4.02 11.24
N LYS A 48 -1.38 2.83 11.68
CA LYS A 48 -2.50 2.15 11.02
C LYS A 48 -3.77 3.01 11.03
N ALA A 49 -4.13 3.59 12.17
CA ALA A 49 -5.32 4.41 12.29
C ALA A 49 -5.25 5.66 11.39
N GLU A 50 -4.08 6.31 11.31
CA GLU A 50 -3.87 7.47 10.45
C GLU A 50 -3.94 7.11 8.95
N PHE A 51 -3.35 5.97 8.54
CA PHE A 51 -3.51 5.48 7.16
C PHE A 51 -4.95 5.07 6.84
N GLU A 52 -5.68 4.46 7.78
CA GLU A 52 -7.11 4.15 7.57
C GLU A 52 -7.94 5.42 7.39
N GLN A 53 -7.61 6.50 8.11
CA GLN A 53 -8.26 7.79 7.93
C GLN A 53 -7.97 8.37 6.54
N ILE A 54 -6.73 8.28 6.06
CA ILE A 54 -6.37 8.72 4.70
C ILE A 54 -7.15 7.94 3.65
N ILE A 55 -7.26 6.61 3.78
CA ILE A 55 -8.06 5.79 2.85
C ILE A 55 -9.53 6.22 2.86
N ALA A 56 -10.11 6.46 4.04
CA ALA A 56 -11.50 6.88 4.15
C ALA A 56 -11.76 8.27 3.54
N GLU A 57 -10.80 9.19 3.66
CA GLU A 57 -10.88 10.54 3.10
C GLU A 57 -10.72 10.52 1.58
N ASP A 58 -9.72 9.81 1.06
CA ASP A 58 -9.48 9.60 -0.38
C ASP A 58 -10.71 8.96 -1.05
N GLN A 59 -11.37 8.00 -0.37
CA GLN A 59 -12.62 7.42 -0.85
C GLN A 59 -13.77 8.43 -1.00
N GLN A 60 -13.76 9.52 -0.22
CA GLN A 60 -14.81 10.55 -0.24
C GLN A 60 -14.52 11.67 -1.25
N THR A 61 -13.24 12.04 -1.41
CA THR A 61 -12.81 13.16 -2.27
C THR A 61 -12.55 12.75 -3.71
N GLY A 62 -12.34 11.47 -3.97
CA GLY A 62 -12.04 10.93 -5.29
C GLY A 62 -10.98 9.85 -5.16
N PRO A 63 -11.39 8.56 -5.11
CA PRO A 63 -10.45 7.47 -4.86
C PRO A 63 -9.29 7.50 -5.85
N GLY A 64 -8.06 7.47 -5.36
CA GLY A 64 -6.88 7.66 -6.18
C GLY A 64 -5.58 7.21 -5.53
N ASP A 65 -4.52 7.97 -5.79
CA ASP A 65 -3.16 7.56 -5.43
C ASP A 65 -2.91 7.57 -3.93
N TRP A 66 -3.50 8.49 -3.16
CA TRP A 66 -3.25 8.57 -1.72
C TRP A 66 -3.89 7.40 -0.95
N GLY A 67 -5.12 7.02 -1.30
CA GLY A 67 -5.76 5.83 -0.75
C GLY A 67 -4.99 4.56 -1.11
N PHE A 68 -4.46 4.47 -2.33
CA PHE A 68 -3.64 3.34 -2.76
C PHE A 68 -2.29 3.27 -2.02
N LYS A 69 -1.59 4.42 -1.89
CA LYS A 69 -0.33 4.56 -1.15
C LYS A 69 -0.52 4.20 0.33
N ALA A 70 -1.56 4.72 0.99
CA ALA A 70 -1.89 4.41 2.38
C ALA A 70 -2.20 2.92 2.58
N THR A 71 -2.97 2.32 1.66
CA THR A 71 -3.27 0.88 1.72
C THR A 71 -2.00 0.03 1.66
N LYS A 72 -1.05 0.36 0.78
CA LYS A 72 0.26 -0.31 0.72
C LYS A 72 1.04 -0.20 2.03
N GLN A 73 1.02 0.96 2.68
CA GLN A 73 1.71 1.14 3.96
C GLN A 73 1.08 0.28 5.07
N ILE A 74 -0.25 0.19 5.13
CA ILE A 74 -0.92 -0.70 6.10
C ILE A 74 -0.54 -2.16 5.86
N ILE A 75 -0.49 -2.63 4.60
CA ILE A 75 -0.06 -3.99 4.28
C ILE A 75 1.36 -4.24 4.82
N LYS A 76 2.30 -3.32 4.58
CA LYS A 76 3.68 -3.41 5.09
C LYS A 76 3.72 -3.47 6.62
N LEU A 77 2.96 -2.62 7.31
CA LEU A 77 2.84 -2.60 8.77
C LEU A 77 2.26 -3.92 9.31
N CYS A 78 1.19 -4.43 8.70
CA CYS A 78 0.55 -5.68 9.13
C CYS A 78 1.46 -6.90 8.89
N LEU A 79 2.22 -6.90 7.80
CA LEU A 79 3.24 -7.93 7.54
C LEU A 79 4.33 -7.93 8.63
N ARG A 80 4.82 -6.75 9.02
CA ARG A 80 5.82 -6.60 10.09
C ARG A 80 5.32 -7.16 11.42
N GLU A 81 4.07 -6.86 11.78
CA GLU A 81 3.43 -7.35 13.00
C GLU A 81 2.84 -8.77 12.90
N ARG A 82 3.06 -9.48 11.79
CA ARG A 82 2.52 -10.83 11.52
C ARG A 82 1.00 -10.94 11.60
N LYS A 83 0.28 -9.85 11.32
CA LYS A 83 -1.19 -9.80 11.28
C LYS A 83 -1.72 -10.21 9.91
N LEU A 84 -1.57 -11.49 9.60
CA LEU A 84 -1.81 -12.04 8.26
C LEU A 84 -3.25 -11.89 7.75
N ASP A 85 -4.24 -11.95 8.63
CA ASP A 85 -5.64 -11.72 8.25
C ASP A 85 -5.85 -10.28 7.75
N GLU A 86 -5.29 -9.30 8.46
CA GLU A 86 -5.35 -7.88 8.06
C GLU A 86 -4.57 -7.64 6.76
N VAL A 87 -3.44 -8.32 6.54
CA VAL A 87 -2.70 -8.27 5.26
C VAL A 87 -3.60 -8.63 4.09
N LEU A 88 -4.37 -9.71 4.20
CA LEU A 88 -5.28 -10.15 3.15
C LEU A 88 -6.45 -9.17 2.94
N GLU A 89 -7.00 -8.63 4.03
CA GLU A 89 -8.07 -7.63 3.96
C GLU A 89 -7.62 -6.37 3.23
N PHE A 90 -6.48 -5.80 3.61
CA PHE A 90 -5.96 -4.60 2.95
C PHE A 90 -5.44 -4.89 1.54
N TYR A 91 -4.99 -6.12 1.27
CA TYR A 91 -4.64 -6.51 -0.09
C TYR A 91 -5.85 -6.59 -1.02
N ASP A 92 -7.00 -7.08 -0.55
CA ASP A 92 -8.24 -7.02 -1.32
C ASP A 92 -8.61 -5.56 -1.65
N LYS A 93 -8.50 -4.65 -0.66
CA LYS A 93 -8.70 -3.21 -0.88
C LYS A 93 -7.74 -2.66 -1.94
N MET A 94 -6.46 -3.02 -1.88
CA MET A 94 -5.45 -2.63 -2.88
C MET A 94 -5.83 -3.14 -4.28
N LEU A 95 -6.29 -4.38 -4.39
CA LEU A 95 -6.73 -4.96 -5.65
C LEU A 95 -8.02 -4.31 -6.18
N ASP A 96 -8.88 -3.76 -5.32
CA ASP A 96 -10.06 -3.00 -5.76
C ASP A 96 -9.68 -1.68 -6.44
N PHE A 97 -8.60 -1.00 -6.02
CA PHE A 97 -8.06 0.14 -6.78
C PHE A 97 -7.65 -0.27 -8.19
N VAL A 98 -7.05 -1.44 -8.34
CA VAL A 98 -6.63 -1.97 -9.65
C VAL A 98 -7.84 -2.38 -10.49
N ARG A 99 -8.81 -3.07 -9.90
CA ARG A 99 -10.03 -3.51 -10.59
C ARG A 99 -10.83 -2.34 -11.12
N ASN A 100 -10.98 -1.29 -10.31
CA ASN A 100 -11.75 -0.11 -10.65
C ASN A 100 -10.94 0.91 -11.47
N SER A 101 -9.69 0.59 -11.85
CA SER A 101 -8.79 1.47 -12.60
C SER A 101 -8.62 2.86 -11.97
N LEU A 102 -8.53 2.90 -10.63
CA LEU A 102 -8.39 4.14 -9.85
C LEU A 102 -6.96 4.68 -9.83
N VAL A 103 -6.00 3.89 -10.33
CA VAL A 103 -4.59 4.27 -10.46
C VAL A 103 -4.06 3.80 -11.81
N ALA A 104 -2.94 4.39 -12.26
CA ALA A 104 -2.33 4.01 -13.53
C ALA A 104 -1.94 2.52 -13.56
N ARG A 105 -2.28 1.83 -14.66
CA ARG A 105 -2.07 0.38 -14.80
C ARG A 105 -0.63 -0.06 -14.55
N ASN A 106 0.35 0.63 -15.14
CA ASN A 106 1.77 0.29 -14.97
C ASN A 106 2.21 0.44 -13.50
N TYR A 107 1.70 1.45 -12.80
CA TYR A 107 1.97 1.69 -11.40
C TYR A 107 1.36 0.62 -10.49
N ALA A 108 0.11 0.23 -10.78
CA ALA A 108 -0.56 -0.89 -10.12
C ALA A 108 0.19 -2.22 -10.31
N GLU A 109 0.57 -2.55 -11.55
CA GLU A 109 1.29 -3.80 -11.89
C GLU A 109 2.64 -3.87 -11.15
N LYS A 110 3.42 -2.79 -11.17
CA LYS A 110 4.68 -2.72 -10.40
C LYS A 110 4.43 -2.89 -8.90
N SER A 111 3.43 -2.21 -8.36
CA SER A 111 3.09 -2.31 -6.93
C SER A 111 2.62 -3.71 -6.53
N ILE A 112 1.86 -4.41 -7.37
CA ILE A 112 1.45 -5.79 -7.15
C ILE A 112 2.68 -6.71 -7.12
N ASN A 113 3.60 -6.59 -8.09
CA ASN A 113 4.79 -7.43 -8.15
C ASN A 113 5.66 -7.27 -6.90
N ASN A 114 5.94 -6.04 -6.48
CA ASN A 114 6.70 -5.77 -5.25
C ASN A 114 6.01 -6.37 -4.01
N MET A 115 4.67 -6.30 -3.92
CA MET A 115 3.93 -6.92 -2.81
C MET A 115 4.02 -8.44 -2.83
N LEU A 116 3.91 -9.08 -4.00
CA LEU A 116 4.06 -10.53 -4.14
C LEU A 116 5.47 -10.98 -3.71
N GLU A 117 6.50 -10.28 -4.16
CA GLU A 117 7.89 -10.56 -3.79
C GLU A 117 8.09 -10.44 -2.28
N ARG A 118 7.61 -9.35 -1.68
CA ARG A 118 7.69 -9.13 -0.23
C ARG A 118 6.95 -10.19 0.57
N VAL A 119 5.72 -10.55 0.18
CA VAL A 119 4.94 -11.59 0.86
C VAL A 119 5.62 -12.96 0.74
N SER A 120 6.08 -13.32 -0.46
CA SER A 120 6.76 -14.60 -0.70
C SER A 120 8.07 -14.75 0.09
N SER A 121 8.75 -13.63 0.37
CA SER A 121 10.00 -13.63 1.12
C SER A 121 9.79 -13.63 2.63
N ASN A 122 8.63 -13.19 3.12
CA ASN A 122 8.37 -12.97 4.55
C ASN A 122 7.37 -13.97 5.15
N THR A 123 6.64 -14.75 4.35
CA THR A 123 5.54 -15.60 4.82
C THR A 123 5.68 -17.05 4.36
N GLU A 124 4.86 -17.94 4.93
CA GLU A 124 4.84 -19.35 4.53
C GLU A 124 4.18 -19.55 3.16
N ASP A 125 4.54 -20.65 2.49
CA ASP A 125 4.03 -21.05 1.17
C ASP A 125 2.51 -21.03 1.08
N ALA A 126 1.81 -21.46 2.14
CA ALA A 126 0.35 -21.52 2.14
C ALA A 126 -0.28 -20.12 2.04
N PHE A 127 0.22 -19.17 2.83
CA PHE A 127 -0.22 -17.78 2.81
C PHE A 127 0.13 -17.10 1.48
N SER A 128 1.37 -17.29 1.01
CA SER A 128 1.82 -16.77 -0.28
C SER A 128 0.91 -17.23 -1.42
N ARG A 129 0.55 -18.52 -1.45
CA ARG A 129 -0.38 -19.07 -2.46
C ARG A 129 -1.75 -18.43 -2.42
N GLU A 130 -2.30 -18.17 -1.23
CA GLU A 130 -3.58 -17.46 -1.11
C GLU A 130 -3.47 -16.04 -1.69
N PHE A 131 -2.40 -15.33 -1.35
CA PHE A 131 -2.12 -14.00 -1.85
C PHE A 131 -2.04 -13.97 -3.40
N TYR A 132 -1.30 -14.89 -4.02
CA TYR A 132 -1.25 -15.06 -5.48
C TYR A 132 -2.62 -15.36 -6.09
N GLN A 133 -3.41 -16.22 -5.44
CA GLN A 133 -4.72 -16.59 -5.96
C GLN A 133 -5.67 -15.39 -6.00
N ARG A 134 -5.63 -14.51 -4.99
CA ARG A 134 -6.38 -13.26 -4.96
C ARG A 134 -5.98 -12.34 -6.11
N THR A 135 -4.67 -12.17 -6.34
CA THR A 135 -4.15 -11.40 -7.49
C THR A 135 -4.71 -11.93 -8.81
N LEU A 136 -4.59 -13.25 -9.04
CA LEU A 136 -5.03 -13.89 -10.28
C LEU A 136 -6.54 -13.76 -10.50
N ASN A 137 -7.34 -13.84 -9.45
CA ASN A 137 -8.79 -13.70 -9.54
C ASN A 137 -9.18 -12.31 -10.03
N VAL A 138 -8.50 -11.27 -9.54
CA VAL A 138 -8.78 -9.89 -9.95
C VAL A 138 -8.30 -9.64 -11.37
N LEU A 139 -7.08 -10.04 -11.71
CA LEU A 139 -6.52 -9.78 -13.05
C LEU A 139 -7.22 -10.58 -14.16
N LYS A 140 -7.72 -11.80 -13.88
CA LYS A 140 -8.49 -12.60 -14.85
C LYS A 140 -9.93 -12.10 -15.04
N GLY A 141 -10.51 -11.47 -14.02
CA GLY A 141 -11.86 -10.92 -14.07
C GLY A 141 -11.96 -9.60 -14.86
N SER A 142 -10.83 -8.96 -15.17
CA SER A 142 -10.76 -7.69 -15.91
C SER A 142 -10.77 -7.84 -17.44
N SER A 143 -11.35 -8.93 -17.97
CA SER A 143 -11.47 -9.22 -19.42
C SER A 143 -12.85 -8.90 -19.97
#